data_AF-A0A3D2RIG6-F1
#
_entry.id   AF-A0A3D2RIG6-F1
#
_cell.length_a   1.000
_cell.length_b   1.000
_cell.length_c   1.000
_cell.angle_alpha   90.00
_cell.angle_beta   90.00
_cell.angle_gamma   90.00
#
_symmetry.space_group_name_H-M   'P 1'
#
loop_
_entity.id
_entity.type
_entity.pdbx_description
1 polymer ?
#
loop_
_entity_poly.entity_id
_entity_poly.type
_entity_poly.pdbx_seq_one_letter_code
_entity_poly.pdbx_strand_id
1 'polypeptide(L)' 'MLKRAWQRWLRIAEVIAEFNSRVVLTLFYAIIVLPFGLVVRLFADPLAIKKTRISAWSEIRYRTRTLDEGKRQF' A
#
# COMPACT_ATOMS: atom_id res chain seq x y z
N MET A 1 -7.42 -28.00 41.88
CA MET A 1 -7.85 -26.58 41.85
C MET A 1 -7.03 -25.71 40.89
N LEU A 2 -5.72 -25.95 40.76
CA LEU A 2 -4.81 -25.19 39.86
C LEU A 2 -5.27 -25.11 38.38
N LYS A 3 -5.80 -26.22 37.82
CA LYS A 3 -6.30 -26.25 36.43
C LYS A 3 -7.46 -25.28 36.16
N ARG A 4 -8.35 -25.05 37.13
CA ARG A 4 -9.50 -24.14 36.95
C ARG A 4 -9.06 -22.67 37.00
N ALA A 5 -8.10 -22.34 37.85
CA ALA A 5 -7.49 -21.02 37.90
C ALA A 5 -6.73 -20.74 36.59
N TRP A 6 -5.98 -21.72 36.09
CA TRP A 6 -5.27 -21.62 34.81
C TRP A 6 -6.21 -21.42 33.62
N GLN A 7 -7.32 -22.15 33.55
CA GLN A 7 -8.33 -21.96 32.50
C GLN A 7 -9.02 -20.61 32.54
N ARG A 8 -9.22 -20.02 33.74
CA ARG A 8 -9.73 -18.65 33.86
C ARG A 8 -8.68 -17.63 33.44
N TRP A 9 -7.43 -17.84 33.82
CA TRP A 9 -6.31 -17.01 33.40
C TRP A 9 -6.13 -16.98 31.89
N LEU A 10 -6.18 -18.15 31.23
CA LEU A 10 -6.07 -18.24 29.78
C LEU A 10 -7.15 -17.44 29.05
N ARG A 11 -8.40 -17.48 29.53
CA ARG A 11 -9.51 -16.69 28.94
C ARG A 11 -9.27 -15.19 29.04
N ILE A 12 -8.69 -14.74 30.15
CA ILE A 12 -8.33 -13.33 30.34
C ILE A 12 -7.17 -12.96 29.41
N ALA A 13 -6.15 -13.83 29.31
CA ALA A 13 -5.02 -13.64 28.43
C ALA A 13 -5.43 -13.59 26.95
N GLU A 14 -6.41 -14.39 26.53
CA GLU A 14 -6.93 -14.42 25.16
C GLU A 14 -7.58 -13.09 24.76
N VAL A 15 -8.41 -12.51 25.63
CA VAL A 15 -9.04 -11.20 25.39
C VAL A 15 -8.00 -10.08 25.31
N ILE A 16 -7.01 -10.11 26.21
CA ILE A 16 -5.89 -9.15 26.22
C ILE A 16 -5.04 -9.30 24.96
N ALA A 17 -4.77 -10.53 24.53
CA ALA A 17 -3.99 -10.83 23.34
C ALA A 17 -4.71 -10.38 22.07
N GLU A 18 -6.02 -10.58 21.96
CA GLU A 18 -6.80 -10.09 20.82
C GLU A 18 -6.74 -8.56 20.71
N PHE A 19 -6.93 -7.85 21.82
CA PHE A 19 -6.82 -6.40 21.86
C PHE A 19 -5.40 -5.93 21.51
N ASN A 20 -4.38 -6.49 22.15
CA ASN A 20 -2.99 -6.15 21.86
C ASN A 20 -2.61 -6.44 20.42
N SER A 21 -3.04 -7.57 19.86
CA SER A 21 -2.75 -7.92 18.47
C SER A 21 -3.31 -6.89 17.50
N ARG A 22 -4.55 -6.44 17.72
CA ARG A 22 -5.16 -5.38 16.90
C ARG A 22 -4.44 -4.06 17.07
N VAL A 23 -4.15 -3.64 18.32
CA VAL A 23 -3.44 -2.39 18.60
C VAL A 23 -2.05 -2.38 17.98
N VAL A 24 -1.26 -3.45 18.16
CA VAL A 24 0.07 -3.59 17.58
C VAL A 24 0.01 -3.54 16.06
N LEU A 25 -0.95 -4.24 15.43
CA LEU A 25 -1.11 -4.21 13.98
C LEU A 25 -1.50 -2.81 13.49
N THR A 26 -2.46 -2.16 14.14
CA THR A 26 -2.87 -0.80 13.79
C THR A 26 -1.72 0.19 13.92
N LEU A 27 -0.95 0.12 15.02
CA LEU A 27 0.23 0.96 15.23
C LEU A 27 1.31 0.69 14.19
N PHE A 28 1.57 -0.58 13.85
CA PHE A 28 2.52 -0.94 12.81
C PHE A 28 2.15 -0.31 11.46
N TYR A 29 0.88 -0.44 11.03
CA TYR A 29 0.40 0.20 9.81
C TYR A 29 0.45 1.73 9.90
N ALA A 30 0.09 2.31 11.04
CA ALA A 30 0.12 3.76 11.24
C ALA A 30 1.53 4.35 11.30
N ILE A 31 2.53 3.61 11.79
CA ILE A 31 3.91 4.10 11.94
C ILE A 31 4.75 3.78 10.70
N ILE A 32 4.42 2.75 9.93
CA ILE A 32 5.22 2.36 8.76
C ILE A 32 4.52 2.77 7.48
N VAL A 33 3.29 2.29 7.27
CA VAL A 33 2.58 2.48 6.00
C VAL A 33 2.14 3.93 5.81
N LEU A 34 1.63 4.58 6.86
CA LEU A 34 1.16 5.96 6.78
C LEU A 34 2.29 6.95 6.45
N PRO A 35 3.43 7.02 7.15
CA PRO A 35 4.50 7.94 6.77
C PRO A 35 5.11 7.58 5.42
N PHE A 36 5.22 6.29 5.08
CA PHE A 36 5.64 5.89 3.73
C PHE A 36 4.69 6.46 2.65
N GLY A 37 3.38 6.30 2.85
CA GLY A 37 2.36 6.85 1.96
C GLY A 37 2.40 8.38 1.89
N LEU A 38 2.62 9.06 3.02
CA LEU A 38 2.79 10.51 3.06
C LEU A 38 4.04 10.97 2.31
N VAL A 39 5.17 10.29 2.50
CA VAL A 39 6.42 10.58 1.77
C VAL A 39 6.19 10.39 0.27
N VAL A 40 5.67 9.25 -0.19
CA VAL A 40 5.38 9.01 -1.61
C VAL A 40 4.40 10.06 -2.16
N ARG A 41 3.36 10.40 -1.42
CA ARG A 41 2.37 11.42 -1.83
C ARG A 41 3.00 12.81 -1.96
N LEU A 42 3.90 13.19 -1.05
CA LEU A 42 4.55 14.50 -1.06
C LEU A 42 5.63 14.60 -2.14
N PHE A 43 6.42 13.55 -2.35
CA PHE A 43 7.61 13.60 -3.20
C PHE A 43 7.40 13.10 -4.62
N ALA A 44 6.54 12.11 -4.85
CA ALA A 44 6.47 11.42 -6.14
C ALA A 44 5.27 11.83 -7.02
N ASP A 45 4.33 12.65 -6.51
CA ASP A 45 2.98 12.91 -7.08
C ASP A 45 2.56 11.84 -8.11
N PRO A 46 2.40 10.58 -7.67
CA PRO A 46 2.29 9.45 -8.59
C PRO A 46 1.02 9.51 -9.45
N LEU A 47 0.01 10.27 -9.00
CA LEU A 47 -1.22 10.51 -9.75
C LEU A 47 -1.17 11.81 -10.58
N ALA A 48 -0.05 12.54 -10.57
CA ALA A 48 0.11 13.83 -11.24
C ALA A 48 -1.06 14.81 -10.98
N ILE A 49 -1.71 14.71 -9.81
CA ILE A 49 -2.92 15.50 -9.47
C ILE A 49 -2.57 16.98 -9.35
N LYS A 50 -1.34 17.31 -8.94
CA LYS A 50 -0.90 18.70 -8.81
C LYS A 50 -0.60 19.33 -10.17
N LYS A 51 -0.44 18.55 -11.23
CA LYS A 51 -0.34 19.12 -12.58
C LYS A 51 -1.74 19.48 -13.02
N THR A 52 -2.11 20.75 -12.84
CA THR A 52 -3.16 21.41 -13.63
C THR A 52 -2.80 21.28 -15.10
N ARG A 53 -3.09 20.12 -15.69
CA ARG A 53 -3.11 19.96 -17.14
C ARG A 53 -4.50 20.38 -17.60
N ILE A 54 -4.54 21.29 -18.55
CA ILE A 54 -5.75 21.71 -19.24
C ILE A 54 -6.40 20.51 -19.98
N SER A 55 -5.65 19.42 -20.19
CA SER A 55 -6.08 18.21 -20.87
C SER A 55 -5.49 16.96 -20.22
N ALA A 56 -6.34 15.94 -19.98
CA ALA A 56 -5.94 14.61 -19.52
C ALA A 56 -5.32 13.74 -20.63
N TRP A 57 -5.31 14.23 -21.87
CA TRP A 57 -4.70 13.52 -22.99
C TRP A 57 -3.17 13.54 -22.87
N SER A 58 -2.57 12.35 -22.75
CA SER A 58 -1.14 12.18 -22.92
C SER A 58 -0.80 12.18 -24.40
N GLU A 59 0.21 12.95 -24.82
CA GLU A 59 0.72 12.88 -26.18
C GLU A 59 1.18 11.46 -26.51
N ILE A 60 0.55 10.87 -27.52
CA ILE A 60 1.01 9.61 -28.11
C ILE A 60 2.33 9.92 -28.81
N ARG A 61 3.46 9.47 -28.24
CA ARG A 61 4.72 9.48 -28.97
C ARG A 61 4.64 8.42 -30.05
N TYR A 62 4.32 8.82 -31.27
CA TYR A 62 4.53 7.98 -32.43
C TYR A 62 6.03 7.70 -32.52
N ARG A 63 6.44 6.50 -32.11
CA ARG A 63 7.76 5.99 -32.46
C ARG A 63 7.73 5.82 -33.97
N THR A 64 8.50 6.62 -34.69
CA THR A 64 8.65 6.52 -36.15
C THR A 64 9.26 5.16 -36.45
N ARG A 65 8.41 4.15 -36.55
CA ARG A 65 8.75 2.81 -36.99
C ARG A 65 9.03 2.94 -38.47
N THR A 66 10.30 2.87 -38.84
CA THR A 66 10.72 2.87 -40.24
C THR A 66 10.05 1.67 -40.94
N LEU A 67 9.59 1.89 -42.18
CA LEU A 67 8.82 0.90 -42.95
C LEU A 67 9.54 -0.46 -43.07
N ASP A 68 10.87 -0.47 -42.97
CA ASP A 68 11.68 -1.68 -42.99
C ASP A 68 11.54 -2.57 -41.74
N GLU A 69 11.14 -2.03 -40.59
CA GLU A 69 10.84 -2.83 -39.39
C GLU A 69 9.53 -3.64 -39.52
N GLY A 70 8.59 -3.16 -40.34
CA GLY A 70 7.32 -3.87 -40.60
C GLY A 70 7.51 -5.13 -41.44
N LYS A 71 8.52 -5.17 -42.31
CA LYS A 71 8.84 -6.32 -43.16
C LYS A 71 9.44 -7.51 -42.41
N ARG A 72 9.84 -7.33 -41.14
CA ARG A 72 10.42 -8.39 -40.29
C ARG A 72 9.39 -9.14 -39.44
N GLN A 73 8.11 -8.77 -39.51
CA GLN A 73 7.04 -9.40 -38.74
C GLN A 73 6.36 -10.58 -39.44
N PHE A 74 6.63 -10.79 -40.74
CA PHE A 74 6.08 -11.89 -41.53
C PHE A 74 7.21 -12.71 -42.16
#